data_AF-A0A6A0GW46-F1
#
_entry.id   AF-A0A6A0GW46-F1
#
_cell.length_a   1.000
_cell.length_b   1.000
_cell.length_c   1.000
_cell.angle_alpha   90.00
_cell.angle_beta   90.00
_cell.angle_gamma   90.00
#
_symmetry.space_group_name_H-M   'P 1'
#
loop_
_entity.id
_entity.type
_entity.pdbx_description
1 polymer ?
#
loop_
_entity_poly.entity_id
_entity_poly.type
_entity_poly.pdbx_seq_one_letter_code
_entity_poly.pdbx_strand_id
1 'polypeptide(L)'
;MSTTEDISKLTPLSPEVISRQATINVGTIGHVAHGKSTVVKAISGVQTVRFKNELERNITIKLGYANAKLYQCDGAKCPRPGSFISASSHKEDVFRLQRHVSFVDCPGHDILMATMLNGAAVMDAALLLIAANESCPQPQTSEHLAAIDIMRLNHILILQNKIDLCRESQLKEQYKKILEFTRGTIAENAPVLPVSAQLKLNIDVVCEYLIKKIPVPKRDFLSPPRLIIIRSFDVNKPGCEVDDLKGGVAGGSILKGVLKVGQEIEVRPGIISRNPDNNKVQCKPIRSRIISLYTETNALQFAVPGGLIGTCA
;
A
#
# COMPACT_ATOMS: atom_id res chain seq x y z
N MET A 1 7.02 23.03 23.95
CA MET A 1 6.79 21.98 24.97
C MET A 1 5.35 21.49 24.85
N SER A 2 5.13 20.37 24.15
CA SER A 2 3.87 19.62 24.01
C SER A 2 4.11 18.58 22.93
N THR A 3 4.01 17.27 23.08
CA THR A 3 3.62 16.35 24.16
C THR A 3 4.44 15.11 23.86
N THR A 4 5.30 14.65 24.77
CA THR A 4 5.74 13.25 24.74
C THR A 4 4.53 12.42 25.13
N GLU A 5 3.59 12.24 24.20
CA GLU A 5 2.50 11.30 24.37
C GLU A 5 3.10 9.94 24.73
N ASP A 6 2.65 9.39 25.85
CA ASP A 6 3.10 8.10 26.35
C ASP A 6 2.89 7.05 25.25
N ILE A 7 4.00 6.58 24.67
CA ILE A 7 4.00 5.59 23.57
C ILE A 7 3.29 4.29 23.99
N SER A 8 3.21 4.04 25.30
CA SER A 8 2.47 2.93 25.91
C SER A 8 0.95 3.06 25.85
N LYS A 9 0.39 4.27 25.67
CA LYS A 9 -1.06 4.53 25.56
C LYS A 9 -1.53 4.64 24.11
N LEU A 10 -0.61 4.79 23.15
CA LEU A 10 -0.95 4.89 21.74
C LEU A 10 -1.43 3.54 21.20
N THR A 11 -2.67 3.54 20.71
CA THR A 11 -3.20 2.44 19.90
C THR A 11 -3.14 2.82 18.42
N PRO A 12 -3.09 1.85 17.49
CA PRO A 12 -3.12 2.12 16.05
C PRO A 12 -4.36 2.92 15.61
N LEU A 13 -5.43 2.87 16.42
CA LEU A 13 -6.70 3.54 16.16
C LEU A 13 -6.83 4.91 16.85
N SER A 14 -5.77 5.39 17.49
CA SER A 14 -5.78 6.74 18.06
C SER A 14 -5.97 7.78 16.93
N PRO A 15 -6.84 8.77 17.12
CA PRO A 15 -7.16 9.75 16.08
C PRO A 15 -5.93 10.58 15.65
N GLU A 16 -4.98 10.79 16.56
CA GLU A 16 -3.69 11.44 16.30
C GLU A 16 -2.83 10.65 15.29
N VAL A 17 -2.84 9.32 15.39
CA VAL A 17 -2.10 8.44 14.48
C VAL A 17 -2.83 8.32 13.14
N ILE A 18 -4.14 8.06 13.14
CA ILE A 18 -4.92 7.88 11.90
C ILE A 18 -4.89 9.16 11.05
N SER A 19 -4.94 10.34 11.67
CA SER A 19 -4.96 11.61 10.94
C SER A 19 -3.66 11.89 10.17
N ARG A 20 -2.52 11.41 10.68
CA ARG A 20 -1.19 11.75 10.17
C ARG A 20 -0.50 10.60 9.41
N GLN A 21 -0.80 9.35 9.74
CA GLN A 21 -0.12 8.18 9.20
C GLN A 21 -1.10 7.06 8.82
N ALA A 22 -0.76 6.32 7.76
CA ALA A 22 -1.50 5.13 7.37
C ALA A 22 -1.20 3.96 8.32
N THR A 23 -2.23 3.22 8.70
CA THR A 23 -2.10 2.11 9.66
C THR A 23 -2.16 0.74 9.00
N ILE A 24 -2.69 0.64 7.78
CA ILE A 24 -2.82 -0.61 7.04
C ILE A 24 -2.22 -0.43 5.65
N ASN A 25 -1.50 -1.46 5.18
CA ASN A 25 -1.03 -1.57 3.81
C ASN A 25 -1.94 -2.51 3.01
N VAL A 26 -2.57 -1.99 1.96
CA VAL A 26 -3.43 -2.76 1.04
C VAL A 26 -2.74 -2.87 -0.32
N GLY A 27 -2.45 -4.08 -0.75
CA GLY A 27 -1.87 -4.34 -2.06
C GLY A 27 -2.91 -4.38 -3.17
N THR A 28 -2.58 -3.93 -4.38
CA THR A 28 -3.34 -4.26 -5.60
C THR A 28 -2.54 -5.22 -6.47
N ILE A 29 -3.11 -6.39 -6.76
CA ILE A 29 -2.50 -7.45 -7.57
C ILE A 29 -3.44 -7.87 -8.71
N GLY A 30 -2.88 -8.48 -9.76
CA GLY A 30 -3.61 -8.87 -10.98
C GLY A 30 -2.82 -8.58 -12.25
N HIS A 31 -3.36 -8.99 -13.40
CA HIS A 31 -2.72 -8.80 -14.70
C HIS A 31 -2.47 -7.33 -15.04
N VAL A 32 -1.51 -7.07 -15.94
CA VAL A 32 -1.11 -5.72 -16.39
C VAL A 32 -2.32 -4.92 -16.89
N ALA A 33 -3.18 -5.53 -17.70
CA ALA A 33 -4.34 -4.86 -18.31
C ALA A 33 -5.55 -4.69 -17.38
N HIS A 34 -5.52 -5.22 -16.14
CA HIS A 34 -6.68 -5.18 -15.24
C HIS A 34 -6.97 -3.81 -14.62
N GLY A 35 -6.12 -2.80 -14.85
CA GLY A 35 -6.37 -1.42 -14.40
C GLY A 35 -6.11 -1.19 -12.90
N LYS A 36 -5.11 -1.88 -12.33
CA LYS A 36 -4.68 -1.76 -10.91
C LYS A 36 -4.46 -0.30 -10.51
N SER A 37 -3.61 0.41 -11.26
CA SER A 37 -3.28 1.81 -11.00
C SER A 37 -4.50 2.73 -11.12
N THR A 38 -5.44 2.42 -12.02
CA THR A 38 -6.69 3.18 -12.18
C THR A 38 -7.61 3.02 -10.96
N VAL A 39 -7.73 1.81 -10.42
CA VAL A 39 -8.49 1.58 -9.18
C VAL A 39 -7.85 2.31 -8.01
N VAL A 40 -6.52 2.23 -7.86
CA VAL A 40 -5.82 2.97 -6.80
C VAL A 40 -6.05 4.47 -6.93
N LYS A 41 -5.97 5.03 -8.13
CA LYS A 41 -6.27 6.45 -8.39
C LYS A 41 -7.73 6.79 -8.09
N ALA A 42 -8.66 5.89 -8.38
CA ALA A 42 -10.07 6.12 -8.16
C ALA A 42 -10.43 6.13 -6.66
N ILE A 43 -9.77 5.30 -5.85
CA ILE A 43 -9.94 5.27 -4.40
C ILE A 43 -9.15 6.40 -3.73
N SER A 44 -7.85 6.51 -3.97
CA SER A 44 -6.98 7.46 -3.25
C SER A 44 -7.01 8.88 -3.80
N GLY A 45 -7.41 9.07 -5.06
CA GLY A 45 -7.23 10.33 -5.78
C GLY A 45 -5.78 10.60 -6.23
N VAL A 46 -4.82 9.76 -5.81
CA VAL A 46 -3.40 9.92 -6.12
C VAL A 46 -3.02 9.04 -7.30
N GLN A 47 -2.30 9.60 -8.27
CA GLN A 47 -1.76 8.85 -9.39
C GLN A 47 -0.46 8.14 -8.98
N THR A 48 -0.45 6.81 -9.08
CA THR A 48 0.70 5.97 -8.69
C THR A 48 1.84 6.00 -9.71
N VAL A 49 1.52 6.21 -10.99
CA VAL A 49 2.49 6.30 -12.09
C VAL A 49 3.15 7.67 -12.08
N ARG A 50 4.44 7.73 -11.72
CA ARG A 50 5.20 8.99 -11.61
C ARG A 50 6.26 9.18 -12.68
N PHE A 51 6.74 8.11 -13.31
CA PHE A 51 7.82 8.20 -14.29
C PHE A 51 7.29 8.27 -15.72
N LYS A 52 7.89 9.14 -16.55
CA LYS A 52 7.55 9.26 -17.98
C LYS A 52 7.70 7.93 -18.73
N ASN A 53 8.75 7.17 -18.43
CA ASN A 53 8.98 5.85 -19.03
C ASN A 53 7.89 4.82 -18.67
N GLU A 54 7.25 4.95 -17.49
CA GLU A 54 6.13 4.09 -17.10
C GLU A 54 4.85 4.49 -17.83
N LEU A 55 4.63 5.80 -18.02
CA LEU A 55 3.50 6.34 -18.80
C LEU A 55 3.58 5.93 -20.27
N GLU A 56 4.75 6.03 -20.90
CA GLU A 56 4.92 5.69 -22.33
C GLU A 56 4.70 4.20 -22.60
N ARG A 57 5.06 3.34 -21.65
CA ARG A 57 4.94 1.88 -21.79
C ARG A 57 3.64 1.32 -21.20
N ASN A 58 2.83 2.14 -20.53
CA ASN A 58 1.62 1.73 -19.79
C ASN A 58 1.84 0.56 -18.82
N ILE A 59 3.04 0.45 -18.25
CA ILE A 59 3.40 -0.58 -17.26
C ILE A 59 3.93 0.10 -15.99
N THR A 60 3.55 -0.44 -14.84
CA THR A 60 4.18 -0.10 -13.56
C THR A 60 5.47 -0.88 -13.42
N ILE A 61 6.62 -0.19 -13.30
CA ILE A 61 7.93 -0.82 -13.12
C ILE A 61 8.30 -0.82 -11.64
N LYS A 62 8.13 0.33 -11.00
CA LYS A 62 8.33 0.49 -9.56
C LYS A 62 7.01 0.31 -8.81
N LEU A 63 7.10 -0.13 -7.56
CA LEU A 63 5.95 -0.16 -6.66
C LEU A 63 5.36 1.24 -6.55
N GLY A 64 4.09 1.37 -6.88
CA GLY A 64 3.33 2.60 -6.73
C GLY A 64 2.78 2.72 -5.32
N TYR A 65 2.68 3.94 -4.80
CA TYR A 65 2.17 4.17 -3.45
C TYR A 65 1.22 5.34 -3.44
N ALA A 66 0.12 5.17 -2.73
CA ALA A 66 -0.91 6.17 -2.57
C ALA A 66 -1.59 5.96 -1.22
N ASN A 67 -1.68 6.98 -0.37
CA ASN A 67 -2.51 6.85 0.82
C ASN A 67 -3.89 7.43 0.56
N ALA A 68 -4.86 6.89 1.28
CA ALA A 68 -6.24 7.28 1.23
C ALA A 68 -6.77 7.37 2.65
N LYS A 69 -7.41 8.51 2.96
CA LYS A 69 -8.19 8.68 4.17
C LYS A 69 -9.62 8.25 3.89
N LEU A 70 -10.10 7.30 4.69
CA LEU A 70 -11.44 6.77 4.61
C LEU A 70 -12.29 7.44 5.69
N TYR A 71 -13.32 8.14 5.24
CA TYR A 71 -14.25 8.83 6.11
C TYR A 71 -15.60 8.12 6.12
N GLN A 72 -16.25 8.15 7.28
CA GLN A 72 -17.62 7.69 7.46
C GLN A 72 -18.50 8.87 7.85
N CYS A 73 -19.65 8.99 7.18
CA CYS A 73 -20.69 9.92 7.60
C CYS A 73 -21.56 9.28 8.68
N ASP A 74 -21.59 9.88 9.87
CA ASP A 74 -22.49 9.48 10.96
C ASP A 74 -23.69 10.44 11.00
N GLY A 75 -24.64 10.28 10.07
CA GLY A 75 -25.85 11.09 10.02
C GLY A 75 -26.96 10.52 9.16
N ALA A 76 -28.22 10.80 9.52
CA ALA A 76 -29.43 10.37 8.81
C ALA A 76 -29.59 10.95 7.38
N LYS A 77 -28.64 11.76 6.92
CA LYS A 77 -28.62 12.44 5.60
C LYS A 77 -27.85 11.68 4.51
N CYS A 78 -27.23 10.55 4.81
CA CYS A 78 -26.43 9.79 3.83
C CYS A 78 -26.90 8.33 3.72
N PRO A 79 -27.83 8.00 2.80
CA PRO A 79 -28.19 6.62 2.53
C PRO A 79 -27.03 5.86 1.84
N ARG A 80 -26.94 4.54 2.09
CA ARG A 80 -26.07 3.65 1.30
C ARG A 80 -26.49 3.75 -0.18
N PRO A 81 -25.55 3.82 -1.14
CA PRO A 81 -24.11 3.54 -1.05
C PRO A 81 -23.17 4.74 -0.72
N GLY A 82 -23.66 5.99 -0.64
CA GLY A 82 -22.81 7.19 -0.51
C GLY A 82 -22.33 7.55 0.92
N SER A 83 -22.39 6.62 1.87
CA SER A 83 -22.04 6.87 3.28
C SER A 83 -20.53 6.81 3.57
N PHE A 84 -19.75 6.24 2.66
CA PHE A 84 -18.30 6.12 2.75
C PHE A 84 -17.67 6.83 1.56
N ILE A 85 -16.81 7.81 1.85
CA ILE A 85 -16.12 8.58 0.82
C ILE A 85 -14.63 8.47 1.08
N SER A 86 -13.88 8.21 0.02
CA SER A 86 -12.44 8.43 -0.01
C SER A 86 -12.17 9.82 -0.59
N ALA A 87 -11.52 10.67 0.20
CA ALA A 87 -11.18 12.03 -0.22
C ALA A 87 -9.74 12.35 0.20
N SER A 88 -9.06 13.14 -0.62
CA SER A 88 -7.83 13.84 -0.21
C SER A 88 -8.17 14.85 0.89
N SER A 89 -7.20 15.16 1.75
CA SER A 89 -7.29 15.81 3.09
C SER A 89 -8.09 17.13 3.26
N HIS A 90 -8.92 17.56 2.31
CA HIS A 90 -9.78 18.73 2.38
C HIS A 90 -11.25 18.37 2.10
N LYS A 91 -12.05 18.07 3.13
CA LYS A 91 -13.52 18.15 3.10
C LYS A 91 -14.13 18.21 4.52
N GLU A 92 -15.29 18.84 4.59
CA GLU A 92 -15.98 19.48 5.74
C GLU A 92 -16.36 18.58 6.93
N ASP A 93 -16.61 19.24 8.07
CA ASP A 93 -16.83 18.80 9.46
C ASP A 93 -17.91 17.71 9.73
N VAL A 94 -18.55 17.17 8.69
CA VAL A 94 -19.64 16.16 8.83
C VAL A 94 -19.10 14.72 8.80
N PHE A 95 -17.85 14.52 8.40
CA PHE A 95 -17.28 13.21 8.13
C PHE A 95 -16.21 12.80 9.16
N ARG A 96 -16.46 11.71 9.89
CA ARG A 96 -15.51 11.18 10.87
C ARG A 96 -14.44 10.35 10.18
N LEU A 97 -13.17 10.71 10.36
CA LEU A 97 -12.05 9.90 9.90
C LEU A 97 -12.03 8.57 10.66
N GLN A 98 -12.33 7.48 9.96
CA GLN A 98 -12.31 6.13 10.51
C GLN A 98 -10.93 5.51 10.36
N ARG A 99 -10.34 5.65 9.16
CA ARG A 99 -9.11 4.92 8.80
C ARG A 99 -8.26 5.69 7.82
N HIS A 100 -6.98 5.39 7.85
CA HIS A 100 -6.00 5.86 6.90
C HIS A 100 -5.25 4.65 6.36
N VAL A 101 -5.40 4.40 5.06
CA VAL A 101 -4.91 3.22 4.37
C VAL A 101 -3.82 3.63 3.40
N SER A 102 -2.76 2.84 3.29
CA SER A 102 -1.75 2.98 2.25
C SER A 102 -1.96 1.90 1.20
N PHE A 103 -2.13 2.28 -0.05
CA PHE A 103 -2.18 1.37 -1.17
C PHE A 103 -0.78 1.14 -1.73
N VAL A 104 -0.47 -0.12 -1.97
CA VAL A 104 0.75 -0.57 -2.63
C VAL A 104 0.36 -1.15 -3.98
N ASP A 105 0.66 -0.41 -5.04
CA ASP A 105 0.40 -0.82 -6.42
C ASP A 105 1.53 -1.72 -6.92
N CYS A 106 1.25 -3.03 -7.00
CA CYS A 106 2.21 -4.00 -7.48
C CYS A 106 2.26 -4.06 -9.01
N PRO A 107 3.46 -4.22 -9.58
CA PRO A 107 3.57 -4.54 -11.00
C PRO A 107 2.94 -5.92 -11.25
N GLY A 108 2.13 -6.02 -12.30
CA GLY A 108 1.49 -7.27 -12.69
C GLY A 108 2.19 -7.99 -13.84
N HIS A 109 3.39 -7.57 -14.21
CA HIS A 109 4.16 -8.16 -15.31
C HIS A 109 5.02 -9.31 -14.75
N ASP A 110 5.09 -10.42 -15.47
CA ASP A 110 5.88 -11.63 -15.12
C ASP A 110 7.37 -11.32 -14.84
N ILE A 111 8.01 -10.48 -15.65
CA ILE A 111 9.40 -10.01 -15.47
C ILE A 111 9.59 -9.31 -14.11
N LEU A 112 8.54 -8.72 -13.54
CA LEU A 112 8.59 -7.92 -12.31
C LEU A 112 8.02 -8.65 -11.09
N MET A 113 7.89 -9.98 -11.15
CA MET A 113 7.41 -10.80 -10.03
C MET A 113 8.27 -10.66 -8.77
N ALA A 114 9.58 -10.47 -8.91
CA ALA A 114 10.46 -10.21 -7.76
C ALA A 114 10.06 -8.94 -7.00
N THR A 115 9.70 -7.88 -7.74
CA THR A 115 9.23 -6.62 -7.16
C THR A 115 7.86 -6.78 -6.49
N MET A 116 6.97 -7.59 -7.08
CA MET A 116 5.67 -7.93 -6.50
C MET A 116 5.81 -8.69 -5.17
N LEU A 117 6.71 -9.68 -5.09
CA LEU A 117 6.99 -10.42 -3.85
C LEU A 117 7.53 -9.52 -2.74
N ASN A 118 8.44 -8.58 -3.08
CA ASN A 118 8.93 -7.59 -2.13
C ASN A 118 7.81 -6.66 -1.61
N GLY A 119 6.86 -6.30 -2.48
CA GLY A 119 5.67 -5.54 -2.07
C GLY A 119 4.72 -6.37 -1.20
N ALA A 120 4.50 -7.63 -1.55
CA ALA A 120 3.58 -8.55 -0.86
C ALA A 120 3.99 -8.81 0.59
N ALA A 121 5.29 -8.86 0.88
CA ALA A 121 5.82 -9.03 2.23
C ALA A 121 5.43 -7.91 3.21
N VAL A 122 4.98 -6.76 2.71
CA VAL A 122 4.66 -5.57 3.51
C VAL A 122 3.15 -5.30 3.60
N MET A 123 2.35 -6.03 2.83
CA MET A 123 0.90 -5.88 2.78
C MET A 123 0.24 -6.58 3.95
N ASP A 124 -0.83 -5.98 4.49
CA ASP A 124 -1.69 -6.61 5.50
C ASP A 124 -2.94 -7.24 4.83
N ALA A 125 -3.34 -6.70 3.68
CA ALA A 125 -4.46 -7.16 2.88
C ALA A 125 -4.19 -6.96 1.39
N ALA A 126 -4.92 -7.70 0.54
CA ALA A 126 -4.74 -7.65 -0.90
C ALA A 126 -6.07 -7.50 -1.66
N LEU A 127 -6.03 -6.72 -2.73
CA LEU A 127 -7.08 -6.56 -3.72
C LEU A 127 -6.67 -7.32 -4.98
N LEU A 128 -7.40 -8.38 -5.30
CA LEU A 128 -7.23 -9.14 -6.54
C LEU A 128 -8.11 -8.53 -7.62
N LEU A 129 -7.51 -7.81 -8.56
CA LEU A 129 -8.22 -7.25 -9.70
C LEU A 129 -8.30 -8.27 -10.84
N ILE A 130 -9.49 -8.43 -11.38
CA ILE A 130 -9.79 -9.26 -12.56
C ILE A 130 -10.60 -8.40 -13.52
N ALA A 131 -10.19 -8.27 -14.77
CA ALA A 131 -10.93 -7.47 -15.73
C ALA A 131 -12.09 -8.26 -16.34
N ALA A 132 -13.25 -7.60 -16.48
CA ALA A 132 -14.46 -8.25 -16.95
C ALA A 132 -14.44 -8.64 -18.43
N ASN A 133 -13.68 -7.88 -19.22
CA ASN A 133 -13.52 -8.05 -20.66
C ASN A 133 -12.62 -9.23 -21.05
N GLU A 134 -11.89 -9.81 -20.09
CA GLU A 134 -10.89 -10.85 -20.34
C GLU A 134 -11.35 -12.21 -19.77
N SER A 135 -10.86 -13.29 -20.38
CA SER A 135 -11.14 -14.62 -19.88
C SER A 135 -10.43 -14.87 -18.55
N CYS A 136 -11.18 -15.42 -17.60
CA CYS A 136 -10.65 -15.94 -16.34
C CYS A 136 -10.63 -17.48 -16.43
N PRO A 137 -9.57 -18.18 -15.99
CA PRO A 137 -8.36 -17.68 -15.33
C PRO A 137 -7.23 -17.30 -16.31
N GLN A 138 -6.42 -16.31 -15.91
CA GLN A 138 -5.17 -15.96 -16.59
C GLN A 138 -3.96 -16.47 -15.78
N PRO A 139 -2.86 -16.86 -16.45
CA PRO A 139 -1.67 -17.41 -15.77
C PRO A 139 -1.08 -16.45 -14.73
N GLN A 140 -1.03 -15.14 -15.02
CA GLN A 140 -0.52 -14.15 -14.07
C GLN A 140 -1.43 -13.98 -12.85
N THR A 141 -2.74 -14.18 -13.01
CA THR A 141 -3.68 -14.10 -11.89
C THR A 141 -3.48 -15.28 -10.94
N SER A 142 -3.21 -16.49 -11.47
CA SER A 142 -2.82 -17.65 -10.66
C SER A 142 -1.47 -17.50 -9.97
N GLU A 143 -0.47 -16.94 -10.64
CA GLU A 143 0.84 -16.70 -10.02
C GLU A 143 0.74 -15.71 -8.84
N HIS A 144 -0.01 -14.62 -9.02
CA HIS A 144 -0.22 -13.66 -7.92
C HIS A 144 -1.02 -14.26 -6.76
N LEU A 145 -2.03 -15.10 -7.06
CA LEU A 145 -2.79 -15.78 -6.01
C LEU A 145 -1.91 -16.77 -5.23
N ALA A 146 -1.07 -17.54 -5.93
CA ALA A 146 -0.11 -18.45 -5.29
C ALA A 146 0.94 -17.70 -4.45
N ALA A 147 1.43 -16.55 -4.92
CA ALA A 147 2.34 -15.71 -4.15
C ALA A 147 1.71 -15.19 -2.85
N ILE A 148 0.43 -14.80 -2.90
CA ILE A 148 -0.34 -14.38 -1.72
C ILE A 148 -0.56 -15.54 -0.74
N ASP A 149 -0.83 -16.73 -1.26
CA ASP A 149 -1.00 -17.95 -0.47
C ASP A 149 0.26 -18.26 0.34
N ILE A 150 1.43 -18.18 -0.29
CA ILE A 150 2.73 -18.35 0.36
C ILE A 150 2.98 -17.29 1.45
N MET A 151 2.57 -16.04 1.20
CA MET A 151 2.70 -14.94 2.16
C MET A 151 1.68 -15.01 3.32
N ARG A 152 0.71 -15.92 3.26
CA ARG A 152 -0.36 -16.13 4.27
C ARG A 152 -1.20 -14.89 4.57
N LEU A 153 -1.55 -14.14 3.53
CA LEU A 153 -2.48 -13.01 3.69
C LEU A 153 -3.92 -13.51 3.69
N ASN A 154 -4.58 -13.42 4.85
CA ASN A 154 -5.95 -13.91 5.03
C ASN A 154 -7.02 -12.95 4.50
N HIS A 155 -6.67 -11.68 4.31
CA HIS A 155 -7.63 -10.63 3.94
C HIS A 155 -7.51 -10.31 2.45
N ILE A 156 -8.31 -11.01 1.65
CA ILE A 156 -8.38 -10.84 0.20
C ILE A 156 -9.75 -10.29 -0.18
N LEU A 157 -9.78 -9.34 -1.11
CA LEU A 157 -11.00 -8.85 -1.76
C LEU A 157 -10.81 -8.96 -3.27
N ILE A 158 -11.77 -9.59 -3.95
CA ILE A 158 -11.72 -9.74 -5.40
C ILE A 158 -12.52 -8.61 -6.03
N LEU A 159 -11.91 -7.88 -6.96
CA LEU A 159 -12.50 -6.77 -7.69
C LEU A 159 -12.64 -7.15 -9.16
N GLN A 160 -13.88 -7.26 -9.62
CA GLN A 160 -14.19 -7.43 -11.04
C GLN A 160 -14.27 -6.05 -11.68
N ASN A 161 -13.20 -5.63 -12.35
CA ASN A 161 -13.05 -4.29 -12.94
C ASN A 161 -13.54 -4.24 -14.40
N LYS A 162 -13.74 -3.04 -14.95
CA LYS A 162 -14.20 -2.80 -16.34
C LYS A 162 -15.58 -3.39 -16.65
N ILE A 163 -16.49 -3.38 -15.68
CA ILE A 163 -17.87 -3.86 -15.86
C ILE A 163 -18.64 -3.05 -16.91
N ASP A 164 -18.19 -1.84 -17.21
CA ASP A 164 -18.74 -0.93 -18.22
C ASP A 164 -18.64 -1.46 -19.66
N LEU A 165 -17.71 -2.39 -19.93
CA LEU A 165 -17.50 -2.95 -21.27
C LEU A 165 -18.29 -4.24 -21.53
N CYS A 166 -18.93 -4.82 -20.51
CA CYS A 166 -19.50 -6.16 -20.58
C CYS A 166 -21.01 -6.16 -20.34
N ARG A 167 -21.70 -7.15 -20.91
CA ARG A 167 -23.13 -7.38 -20.67
C ARG A 167 -23.34 -8.16 -19.37
N GLU A 168 -24.51 -8.03 -18.76
CA GLU A 168 -24.84 -8.72 -17.49
C GLU A 168 -24.68 -10.25 -17.56
N SER A 169 -24.99 -10.87 -18.70
CA SER A 169 -24.81 -12.31 -18.89
C SER A 169 -23.35 -12.73 -18.77
N GLN A 170 -22.45 -11.98 -19.40
CA GLN A 170 -21.00 -12.21 -19.35
C GLN A 170 -20.46 -12.00 -17.94
N LEU A 171 -20.93 -10.98 -17.23
CA LEU A 171 -20.53 -10.72 -15.84
C LEU A 171 -20.89 -11.88 -14.91
N LYS A 172 -22.10 -12.44 -15.06
CA LYS A 172 -22.57 -13.61 -14.28
C LYS A 172 -21.79 -14.87 -14.60
N GLU A 173 -21.46 -15.12 -15.87
CA GLU A 173 -20.63 -16.24 -16.28
C GLU A 173 -19.21 -16.14 -15.72
N GLN A 174 -18.61 -14.95 -15.81
CA GLN A 174 -17.27 -14.72 -15.29
C GLN A 174 -17.23 -14.83 -13.77
N TYR A 175 -18.26 -14.34 -13.06
CA TYR A 175 -18.39 -14.52 -11.62
C TYR A 175 -18.36 -16.01 -11.22
N LYS A 176 -19.07 -16.88 -11.96
CA LYS A 176 -19.00 -18.34 -11.74
C LYS A 176 -17.59 -18.89 -11.95
N LYS A 177 -16.90 -18.47 -13.01
CA LYS A 177 -15.51 -18.88 -13.28
C LYS A 177 -14.54 -18.42 -12.19
N ILE A 178 -14.71 -17.21 -11.66
CA ILE A 178 -13.91 -16.69 -10.55
C ILE A 178 -14.14 -17.56 -9.31
N LEU A 179 -15.39 -17.89 -8.98
CA LEU A 179 -15.70 -18.77 -7.86
C LEU A 179 -15.05 -20.15 -8.03
N GLU A 180 -15.17 -20.76 -9.21
CA GLU A 180 -14.51 -22.04 -9.52
C GLU A 180 -12.98 -21.95 -9.38
N PHE A 181 -12.39 -20.85 -9.84
CA PHE A 181 -10.95 -20.61 -9.72
C PHE A 181 -10.49 -20.41 -8.27
N THR A 182 -11.31 -19.79 -7.42
CA THR A 182 -10.96 -19.55 -6.01
C THR A 182 -11.16 -20.76 -5.11
N ARG A 183 -11.90 -21.78 -5.54
CA ARG A 183 -12.14 -23.01 -4.75
C ARG A 183 -10.81 -23.70 -4.43
N GLY A 184 -10.60 -24.02 -3.16
CA GLY A 184 -9.37 -24.67 -2.69
C GLY A 184 -8.18 -23.73 -2.47
N THR A 185 -8.38 -22.41 -2.55
CA THR A 185 -7.35 -21.40 -2.21
C THR A 185 -7.77 -20.58 -0.99
N ILE A 186 -6.87 -19.79 -0.42
CA ILE A 186 -7.19 -18.83 0.68
C ILE A 186 -8.33 -17.87 0.28
N ALA A 187 -8.53 -17.63 -1.02
CA ALA A 187 -9.55 -16.73 -1.54
C ALA A 187 -10.94 -17.36 -1.70
N GLU A 188 -11.19 -18.60 -1.27
CA GLU A 188 -12.48 -19.28 -1.44
C GLU A 188 -13.66 -18.52 -0.80
N ASN A 189 -13.43 -17.92 0.37
CA ASN A 189 -14.42 -17.11 1.08
C ASN A 189 -14.29 -15.60 0.79
N ALA A 190 -13.46 -15.22 -0.18
CA ALA A 190 -13.26 -13.81 -0.53
C ALA A 190 -14.49 -13.28 -1.30
N PRO A 191 -15.02 -12.12 -0.93
CA PRO A 191 -16.11 -11.52 -1.67
C PRO A 191 -15.62 -10.98 -3.01
N VAL A 192 -16.49 -11.08 -4.02
CA VAL A 192 -16.26 -10.49 -5.35
C VAL A 192 -17.13 -9.25 -5.48
N LEU A 193 -16.52 -8.11 -5.79
CA LEU A 193 -17.22 -6.85 -6.01
C LEU A 193 -17.06 -6.39 -7.47
N PRO A 194 -18.16 -6.19 -8.20
CA PRO A 194 -18.11 -5.57 -9.52
C PRO A 194 -17.90 -4.06 -9.39
N VAL A 195 -16.85 -3.55 -10.04
CA VAL A 195 -16.44 -2.14 -9.99
C VAL A 195 -16.11 -1.62 -11.39
N SER A 196 -16.28 -0.32 -11.60
CA SER A 196 -15.70 0.37 -12.75
C SER A 196 -14.78 1.47 -12.25
N ALA A 197 -13.47 1.26 -12.40
CA ALA A 197 -12.46 2.22 -11.97
C ALA A 197 -12.55 3.56 -12.72
N GLN A 198 -12.94 3.53 -14.00
CA GLN A 198 -12.99 4.70 -14.86
C GLN A 198 -14.22 5.57 -14.56
N LEU A 199 -15.38 4.96 -14.41
CA LEU A 199 -16.63 5.65 -14.07
C LEU A 199 -16.80 5.87 -12.56
N LYS A 200 -15.87 5.37 -11.74
CA LYS A 200 -15.91 5.39 -10.27
C LYS A 200 -17.18 4.76 -9.68
N LEU A 201 -17.68 3.70 -10.31
CA LEU A 201 -18.85 2.97 -9.85
C LEU A 201 -18.46 1.95 -8.77
N ASN A 202 -19.27 1.87 -7.70
CA ASN A 202 -19.12 0.94 -6.56
C ASN A 202 -17.83 1.09 -5.74
N ILE A 203 -17.12 2.21 -5.85
CA ILE A 203 -15.93 2.48 -5.04
C ILE A 203 -16.29 2.64 -3.56
N ASP A 204 -17.47 3.20 -3.27
CA ASP A 204 -17.94 3.40 -1.90
C ASP A 204 -18.13 2.06 -1.17
N VAL A 205 -18.59 1.03 -1.89
CA VAL A 205 -18.75 -0.34 -1.35
C VAL A 205 -17.38 -0.97 -1.06
N VAL A 206 -16.37 -0.70 -1.89
CA VAL A 206 -14.99 -1.12 -1.60
C VAL A 206 -14.50 -0.43 -0.33
N CYS A 207 -14.74 0.88 -0.17
CA CYS A 207 -14.36 1.61 1.04
C CYS A 207 -15.08 1.08 2.29
N GLU A 208 -16.37 0.78 2.20
CA GLU A 208 -17.14 0.14 3.26
C GLU A 208 -16.53 -1.21 3.66
N TYR A 209 -16.16 -2.03 2.67
CA TYR A 209 -15.54 -3.32 2.90
C TYR A 209 -14.19 -3.18 3.61
N LEU A 210 -13.33 -2.25 3.15
CA LEU A 210 -12.03 -1.99 3.77
C LEU A 210 -12.17 -1.57 5.24
N ILE A 211 -13.23 -0.85 5.62
CA ILE A 211 -13.47 -0.44 7.01
C ILE A 211 -14.03 -1.60 7.84
N LYS A 212 -15.01 -2.34 7.32
CA LYS A 212 -15.73 -3.34 8.13
C LYS A 212 -15.01 -4.68 8.25
N LYS A 213 -14.37 -5.14 7.16
CA LYS A 213 -13.90 -6.53 7.06
C LYS A 213 -12.41 -6.72 7.31
N ILE A 214 -11.60 -5.70 7.07
CA ILE A 214 -10.16 -5.77 7.34
C ILE A 214 -9.92 -5.25 8.76
N PRO A 215 -9.52 -6.06 9.74
CA PRO A 215 -9.08 -5.55 11.02
C PRO A 215 -7.68 -4.90 10.89
N VAL A 216 -7.38 -3.92 11.75
CA VAL A 216 -5.99 -3.47 11.89
C VAL A 216 -5.21 -4.57 12.60
N PRO A 217 -4.10 -5.08 12.04
CA PRO A 217 -3.31 -6.11 12.71
C PRO A 217 -2.76 -5.56 14.02
N LYS A 218 -2.70 -6.40 15.05
CA LYS A 218 -2.07 -6.04 16.33
C LYS A 218 -0.57 -5.90 16.07
N ARG A 219 -0.02 -4.70 16.30
CA ARG A 219 1.41 -4.43 16.14
C ARG A 219 2.07 -4.12 17.47
N ASP A 220 3.31 -4.56 17.60
CA ASP A 220 4.12 -4.40 18.81
C ASP A 220 4.81 -3.03 18.81
N PHE A 221 4.35 -2.10 19.65
CA PHE A 221 4.95 -0.76 19.77
C PHE A 221 6.20 -0.70 20.66
N LEU A 222 6.31 -1.61 21.64
CA LEU A 222 7.37 -1.61 22.65
C LEU A 222 8.66 -2.29 22.19
N SER A 223 8.56 -3.16 21.19
CA SER A 223 9.70 -3.90 20.65
C SER A 223 10.69 -2.97 19.92
N PRO A 224 11.97 -3.35 19.78
CA PRO A 224 12.94 -2.52 19.08
C PRO A 224 12.51 -2.28 17.63
N PRO A 225 12.67 -1.03 17.12
CA PRO A 225 12.15 -0.67 15.82
C PRO A 225 12.84 -1.44 14.69
N ARG A 226 12.04 -2.00 13.78
CA ARG A 226 12.50 -2.66 12.56
C ARG A 226 11.75 -2.11 11.35
N LEU A 227 12.49 -1.45 10.47
CA LEU A 227 12.02 -0.92 9.21
C LEU A 227 12.49 -1.82 8.06
N ILE A 228 11.58 -2.26 7.20
CA ILE A 228 11.93 -2.87 5.92
C ILE A 228 11.94 -1.76 4.87
N ILE A 229 13.11 -1.53 4.28
CA ILE A 229 13.28 -0.58 3.18
C ILE A 229 12.93 -1.30 1.89
N ILE A 230 12.00 -0.73 1.13
CA ILE A 230 11.53 -1.28 -0.15
C ILE A 230 11.97 -0.39 -1.30
N ARG A 231 12.10 0.92 -1.05
CA ARG A 231 12.55 1.90 -2.03
C ARG A 231 13.55 2.87 -1.43
N SER A 232 14.42 3.39 -2.27
CA SER A 232 15.24 4.56 -1.99
C SER A 232 14.86 5.68 -2.94
N PHE A 233 14.96 6.91 -2.46
CA PHE A 233 14.80 8.12 -3.24
C PHE A 233 15.94 9.06 -2.96
N ASP A 234 16.31 9.77 -4.01
CA ASP A 234 17.08 10.99 -3.88
C ASP A 234 16.10 12.17 -3.92
N VAL A 235 16.19 13.05 -2.93
CA VAL A 235 15.39 14.28 -2.82
C VAL A 235 16.11 15.46 -3.44
N ASN A 236 17.39 15.31 -3.79
CA ASN A 236 18.20 16.37 -4.35
C ASN A 236 17.83 16.58 -5.82
N LYS A 237 17.51 17.82 -6.17
CA LYS A 237 17.21 18.19 -7.54
C LYS A 237 18.51 18.49 -8.30
N PRO A 238 18.56 18.26 -9.61
CA PRO A 238 19.69 18.70 -10.42
C PRO A 238 19.92 20.20 -10.28
N GLY A 239 21.14 20.62 -9.97
CA GLY A 239 21.52 22.03 -9.80
C GLY A 239 21.45 22.56 -8.37
N CYS A 240 21.20 21.72 -7.35
CA CYS A 240 21.39 22.10 -5.95
C CYS A 240 22.88 22.32 -5.64
N GLU A 241 23.17 23.36 -4.85
CA GLU A 241 24.52 23.62 -4.34
C GLU A 241 24.92 22.56 -3.30
N VAL A 242 26.23 22.42 -3.06
CA VAL A 242 26.78 21.39 -2.17
C VAL A 242 26.30 21.60 -0.73
N ASP A 243 26.10 22.84 -0.30
CA ASP A 243 25.68 23.18 1.06
C ASP A 243 24.19 22.85 1.33
N ASP A 244 23.37 22.77 0.28
CA ASP A 244 21.93 22.48 0.36
C ASP A 244 21.59 21.00 0.15
N LEU A 245 22.60 20.13 -0.01
CA LEU A 245 22.42 18.70 -0.19
C LEU A 245 21.69 18.09 1.01
N LYS A 246 20.57 17.44 0.73
CA LYS A 246 19.82 16.66 1.70
C LYS A 246 20.27 15.20 1.66
N GLY A 247 20.14 14.54 2.81
CA GLY A 247 20.41 13.11 2.95
C GLY A 247 19.51 12.23 2.08
N GLY A 248 19.83 10.94 2.03
CA GLY A 248 19.07 9.97 1.26
C GLY A 248 17.73 9.67 1.93
N VAL A 249 16.70 9.41 1.13
CA VAL A 249 15.39 9.01 1.68
C VAL A 249 15.16 7.53 1.44
N ALA A 250 15.01 6.78 2.52
CA ALA A 250 14.58 5.39 2.47
C ALA A 250 13.06 5.31 2.69
N GLY A 251 12.35 4.76 1.70
CA GLY A 251 10.93 4.45 1.77
C GLY A 251 10.71 3.01 2.21
N GLY A 252 9.99 2.84 3.32
CA GLY A 252 9.78 1.52 3.91
C GLY A 252 8.53 1.43 4.76
N SER A 253 8.30 0.23 5.29
CA SER A 253 7.26 -0.03 6.29
C SER A 253 7.89 -0.51 7.59
N ILE A 254 7.35 -0.02 8.69
CA ILE A 254 7.78 -0.42 10.04
C ILE A 254 6.99 -1.67 10.43
N LEU A 255 7.69 -2.78 10.65
CA LEU A 255 7.05 -4.02 11.13
C LEU A 255 6.74 -3.95 12.61
N LYS A 256 7.68 -3.42 13.40
CA LYS A 256 7.71 -3.48 14.85
C LYS A 256 8.42 -2.27 15.41
N GLY A 257 8.01 -1.83 16.60
CA GLY A 257 8.59 -0.70 17.34
C GLY A 257 8.27 0.68 16.76
N VAL A 258 8.48 1.72 17.56
CA VAL A 258 8.28 3.11 17.13
C VAL A 258 9.61 3.75 16.79
N LEU A 259 9.72 4.37 15.61
CA LEU A 259 10.87 5.16 15.22
C LEU A 259 10.66 6.63 15.63
N LYS A 260 11.72 7.28 16.12
CA LYS A 260 11.71 8.69 16.48
C LYS A 260 12.73 9.48 15.66
N VAL A 261 12.43 10.75 15.40
CA VAL A 261 13.41 11.68 14.84
C VAL A 261 14.60 11.83 15.79
N GLY A 262 15.81 11.85 15.24
CA GLY A 262 17.07 11.91 16.00
C GLY A 262 17.62 10.56 16.45
N GLN A 263 16.89 9.46 16.25
CA GLN A 263 17.37 8.12 16.60
C GLN A 263 18.45 7.64 15.63
N GLU A 264 19.47 6.97 16.16
CA GLU A 264 20.49 6.30 15.35
C GLU A 264 19.98 4.95 14.86
N ILE A 265 20.17 4.70 13.57
CA ILE A 265 19.74 3.49 12.88
C ILE A 265 20.93 2.83 12.20
N GLU A 266 20.84 1.51 12.07
CA GLU A 266 21.82 0.69 11.36
C GLU A 266 21.13 0.04 10.16
N VAL A 267 21.63 0.31 8.96
CA VAL A 267 21.16 -0.32 7.72
C VAL A 267 21.94 -1.61 7.51
N ARG A 268 21.22 -2.74 7.57
CA ARG A 268 21.71 -4.08 7.21
C ARG A 268 21.08 -4.51 5.88
N PRO A 269 21.83 -5.14 4.95
CA PRO A 269 23.17 -5.72 5.10
C PRO A 269 24.35 -4.72 5.03
N GLY A 270 24.12 -3.47 4.64
CA GLY A 270 25.15 -2.44 4.55
C GLY A 270 25.99 -2.52 3.26
N ILE A 271 27.23 -2.05 3.32
CA ILE A 271 28.17 -2.08 2.18
C ILE A 271 28.81 -3.47 2.11
N ILE A 272 28.65 -4.12 0.97
CA ILE A 272 29.24 -5.42 0.68
C ILE A 272 30.55 -5.18 -0.07
N SER A 273 31.68 -5.35 0.60
CA SER A 273 33.01 -5.31 -0.02
C SER A 273 33.52 -6.74 -0.21
N ARG A 274 33.84 -7.10 -1.45
CA ARG A 274 34.51 -8.36 -1.75
C ARG A 274 36.01 -8.11 -1.81
N ASN A 275 36.75 -8.68 -0.86
CA ASN A 275 38.21 -8.58 -0.90
C ASN A 275 38.73 -9.49 -2.03
N PRO A 276 39.52 -8.96 -2.98
CA PRO A 276 39.99 -9.72 -4.13
C PRO A 276 40.89 -10.92 -3.74
N ASP A 277 41.63 -10.81 -2.64
CA ASP A 277 42.66 -11.81 -2.31
C ASP A 277 42.16 -13.05 -1.58
N ASN A 278 40.97 -13.02 -0.95
CA ASN A 278 40.55 -14.08 -0.02
C ASN A 278 39.14 -14.62 -0.27
N ASN A 279 38.48 -14.16 -1.34
CA ASN A 279 37.10 -14.51 -1.71
C ASN A 279 36.04 -14.34 -0.58
N LYS A 280 36.43 -13.74 0.55
CA LYS A 280 35.56 -13.45 1.69
C LYS A 280 34.78 -12.18 1.42
N VAL A 281 33.47 -12.29 1.55
CA VAL A 281 32.53 -11.17 1.49
C VAL A 281 32.49 -10.52 2.87
N GLN A 282 32.94 -9.27 2.97
CA GLN A 282 32.84 -8.49 4.21
C GLN A 282 31.66 -7.51 4.07
N CYS A 283 30.67 -7.64 4.95
CA CYS A 283 29.55 -6.71 5.04
C CYS A 283 29.78 -5.74 6.19
N LYS A 284 29.91 -4.45 5.90
CA LYS A 284 29.99 -3.38 6.91
C LYS A 284 28.65 -2.66 7.00
N PRO A 285 27.99 -2.64 8.17
CA PRO A 285 26.72 -1.94 8.30
C PRO A 285 26.91 -0.43 8.19
N ILE A 286 25.92 0.23 7.60
CA ILE A 286 25.89 1.70 7.51
C ILE A 286 25.13 2.21 8.74
N ARG A 287 25.76 3.10 9.51
CA ARG A 287 25.10 3.81 10.60
C ARG A 287 24.67 5.17 10.10
N SER A 288 23.43 5.55 10.35
CA SER A 288 22.96 6.90 10.12
C SER A 288 22.02 7.36 11.23
N ARG A 289 21.66 8.64 11.23
CA ARG A 289 20.72 9.25 12.16
C ARG A 289 19.50 9.76 11.40
N ILE A 290 18.31 9.48 11.93
CA ILE A 290 17.07 9.96 11.33
C ILE A 290 16.97 11.47 11.49
N ILE A 291 16.95 12.20 10.38
CA ILE A 291 16.81 13.66 10.36
C ILE A 291 15.32 14.04 10.39
N SER A 292 14.51 13.35 9.60
CA SER A 292 13.08 13.63 9.47
C SER A 292 12.31 12.40 9.03
N LEU A 293 11.07 12.29 9.49
CA LEU A 293 10.11 11.27 9.09
C LEU A 293 8.97 11.93 8.31
N TYR A 294 8.63 11.38 7.15
CA TYR A 294 7.56 11.88 6.31
C TYR A 294 6.55 10.80 5.97
N THR A 295 5.27 11.17 6.04
CA THR A 295 4.15 10.43 5.46
C THR A 295 3.41 11.33 4.49
N GLU A 296 3.49 11.00 3.20
CA GLU A 296 3.01 11.87 2.11
C GLU A 296 3.60 13.28 2.14
N THR A 297 2.83 14.25 2.64
CA THR A 297 3.17 15.66 2.80
C THR A 297 3.34 16.05 4.27
N ASN A 298 3.00 15.15 5.20
CA ASN A 298 2.99 15.44 6.62
C ASN A 298 4.33 15.04 7.24
N ALA A 299 4.93 15.96 8.00
CA ALA A 299 6.10 15.67 8.83
C ALA A 299 5.66 15.01 10.14
N LEU A 300 6.38 13.96 10.54
CA LEU A 300 6.13 13.20 11.76
C LEU A 300 7.31 13.32 12.73
N GLN A 301 7.01 13.40 14.03
CA GLN A 301 8.04 13.34 15.09
C GLN A 301 8.33 11.89 15.53
N PHE A 302 7.30 11.04 15.47
CA PHE A 302 7.41 9.60 15.70
C PHE A 302 6.61 8.87 14.63
N ALA A 303 7.06 7.66 14.31
CA ALA A 303 6.50 6.81 13.27
C ALA A 303 6.07 5.49 13.90
N VAL A 304 4.79 5.15 13.76
CA VAL A 304 4.23 3.90 14.30
C VAL A 304 4.44 2.73 13.35
N PRO A 305 4.42 1.48 13.85
CA PRO A 305 4.33 0.29 13.01
C PRO A 305 3.15 0.36 12.04
N GLY A 306 3.42 0.18 10.75
CA GLY A 306 2.43 0.28 9.70
C GLY A 306 2.55 1.41 8.74
N GLY A 307 1.79 1.28 7.65
CA GLY A 307 1.82 2.25 6.57
C GLY A 307 3.17 2.23 5.87
N LEU A 308 3.36 3.20 5.00
CA LEU A 308 4.65 3.48 4.40
C LEU A 308 5.13 4.86 4.79
N ILE A 309 6.42 4.92 5.10
CA ILE A 309 7.08 6.08 5.68
C ILE A 309 8.36 6.33 4.90
N GLY A 310 8.59 7.60 4.59
CA GLY A 310 9.87 8.09 4.10
C GLY A 310 10.75 8.48 5.29
N THR A 311 11.80 7.72 5.55
CA THR A 311 12.81 8.07 6.55
C THR A 311 13.98 8.76 5.84
N CYS A 312 14.22 10.03 6.17
CA CYS A 312 15.40 10.75 5.70
C CYS A 312 16.55 10.48 6.67
N ALA A 313 17.66 9.96 6.15
CA ALA A 313 18.85 9.59 6.89
C ALA A 313 20.12 9.94 6.13
#